data_AF-A0A0P8AFK5-F1
#
_entry.id   AF-A0A0P8AFK5-F1
#
_cell.length_a   1.000
_cell.length_b   1.000
_cell.length_c   1.000
_cell.angle_alpha   90.00
_cell.angle_beta   90.00
_cell.angle_gamma   90.00
#
_symmetry.space_group_name_H-M   'P 1'
#
loop_
_entity.id
_entity.type
_entity.pdbx_description
1 polymer ?
#
loop_
_entity_poly.entity_id
_entity_poly.type
_entity_poly.pdbx_seq_one_letter_code
_entity_poly.pdbx_strand_id
1 'polypeptide(L)'
;MKALWYGYVTGPVLGVLWACVAATTVAVLLSFATGEAFRPGLWGCVVTGTLVGLAAPENRARWLLAAGAAVIGFALSYTGASPIHVAGSVGAGGHLAAGVGFGLALAWPVAVMMADAPRGALTRHEWEEAVIRFLTGFGYVFFTAAVAIPFYVMVMTSLKTQGELIANPLDFSIDLSQGWALFRSYEELFRDFDFGQYMWTSFYVSVLTVLITLLFSIPGAYAVARLRFRGQKALGRSILLIYMVPMIVLALPIYIAFSMTGLRNSILGIVMIYPVTTIPVALYMLQGYFRGLPPEIEEAGLMDGLNRLQVIWKITLPLSLPALASVSLYVFMIAWNEFLLAFMLLDDPSKFTLTRGIASLNSSEVPRQHLMAGAVIATVPVMALFLGLEKFMTRGLTAGSVKG
;
A
#
# COMPACT_ATOMS: atom_id res chain seq x y z
N MET A 1 23.35 -30.61 5.12
CA MET A 1 21.93 -30.52 4.71
C MET A 1 21.09 -31.69 5.23
N LYS A 2 21.47 -32.98 5.02
CA LYS A 2 20.69 -34.14 5.55
C LYS A 2 20.50 -34.17 7.08
N ALA A 3 21.38 -33.54 7.85
CA ALA A 3 21.22 -33.39 9.31
C ALA A 3 20.01 -32.52 9.71
N LEU A 4 19.50 -31.69 8.80
CA LEU A 4 18.30 -30.85 9.02
C LEU A 4 17.00 -31.58 8.64
N TRP A 5 17.06 -32.82 8.15
CA TRP A 5 15.89 -33.61 7.75
C TRP A 5 15.41 -34.50 8.89
N TYR A 6 15.33 -33.93 10.08
CA TYR A 6 14.80 -34.59 11.26
C TYR A 6 13.88 -33.61 11.97
N GLY A 7 12.65 -34.01 12.28
CA GLY A 7 11.65 -33.13 12.91
C GLY A 7 12.14 -32.53 14.23
N TYR A 8 12.90 -33.30 15.02
CA TYR A 8 13.54 -32.83 16.25
C TYR A 8 14.68 -31.81 16.04
N VAL A 9 15.14 -31.61 14.80
CA VAL A 9 16.12 -30.55 14.43
C VAL A 9 15.42 -29.40 13.70
N THR A 10 14.59 -29.71 12.69
CA THR A 10 13.88 -28.70 11.90
C THR A 10 12.92 -27.89 12.76
N GLY A 11 12.17 -28.56 13.65
CA GLY A 11 11.21 -27.92 14.53
C GLY A 11 11.86 -26.86 15.42
N PRO A 12 12.92 -27.18 16.19
CA PRO A 12 13.65 -26.19 16.96
C PRO A 12 14.26 -25.06 16.15
N VAL A 13 14.88 -25.36 14.99
CA VAL A 13 15.48 -24.32 14.15
C VAL A 13 14.42 -23.33 13.67
N LEU A 14 13.30 -23.82 13.12
CA LEU A 14 12.19 -22.96 12.69
C LEU A 14 11.52 -22.26 13.88
N GLY A 15 11.40 -22.95 15.02
CA GLY A 15 10.84 -22.41 16.25
C GLY A 15 11.66 -21.24 16.81
N VAL A 16 12.99 -21.35 16.83
CA VAL A 16 13.88 -20.25 17.27
C VAL A 16 13.82 -19.08 16.30
N LEU A 17 13.88 -19.33 14.98
CA LEU A 17 13.78 -18.27 13.98
C LEU A 17 12.43 -17.54 14.08
N TRP A 18 11.34 -18.29 14.23
CA TRP A 18 10.00 -17.71 14.39
C TRP A 18 9.82 -17.01 15.74
N ALA A 19 10.43 -17.50 16.82
CA ALA A 19 10.41 -16.82 18.11
C ALA A 19 11.03 -15.42 18.03
N CYS A 20 12.13 -15.24 17.29
CA CYS A 20 12.69 -13.91 17.06
C CYS A 20 11.72 -12.98 16.31
N VAL A 21 11.03 -13.51 15.28
CA VAL A 21 10.01 -12.76 14.52
C VAL A 21 8.86 -12.38 15.45
N ALA A 22 8.26 -13.35 16.14
CA ALA A 22 7.14 -13.15 17.05
C ALA A 22 7.48 -12.18 18.19
N ALA A 23 8.65 -12.33 18.83
CA ALA A 23 9.10 -11.43 19.90
C ALA A 23 9.26 -10.01 19.39
N THR A 24 9.87 -9.82 18.22
CA THR A 24 10.06 -8.48 17.62
C THR A 24 8.72 -7.86 17.26
N THR A 25 7.83 -8.61 16.61
CA THR A 25 6.50 -8.11 16.21
C THR A 25 5.66 -7.74 17.42
N VAL A 26 5.58 -8.61 18.43
CA VAL A 26 4.79 -8.33 19.65
C VAL A 26 5.41 -7.16 20.42
N ALA A 27 6.74 -7.09 20.55
CA ALA A 27 7.41 -5.98 21.22
C ALA A 27 7.14 -4.63 20.52
N VAL A 28 7.20 -4.58 19.19
CA VAL A 28 6.89 -3.37 18.40
C VAL A 28 5.44 -2.97 18.59
N LEU A 29 4.50 -3.92 18.48
CA LEU A 29 3.06 -3.64 18.65
C LEU A 29 2.75 -3.10 20.04
N LEU A 30 3.32 -3.70 21.09
CA LEU A 30 3.10 -3.23 22.46
C LEU A 30 3.77 -1.88 22.72
N SER A 31 4.97 -1.66 22.18
CA SER A 31 5.66 -0.37 22.30
C SER A 31 4.85 0.74 21.62
N PHE A 32 4.23 0.46 20.48
CA PHE A 32 3.35 1.40 19.78
C PHE A 32 2.03 1.62 20.53
N ALA A 33 1.47 0.57 21.14
CA ALA A 33 0.20 0.67 21.86
C ALA A 33 0.33 1.41 23.20
N THR A 34 1.45 1.28 23.91
CA THR A 34 1.58 1.81 25.28
C THR A 34 2.62 2.92 25.42
N GLY A 35 3.50 3.11 24.44
CA GLY A 35 4.62 4.07 24.52
C GLY A 35 5.79 3.61 25.40
N GLU A 36 5.69 2.42 25.98
CA GLU A 36 6.71 1.85 26.86
C GLU A 36 7.69 1.00 26.05
N ALA A 37 8.90 0.82 26.58
CA ALA A 37 9.93 0.04 25.90
C ALA A 37 9.74 -1.46 26.11
N PHE A 38 9.40 -2.19 25.04
CA PHE A 38 9.46 -3.65 24.98
C PHE A 38 10.64 -4.06 24.09
N ARG A 39 11.49 -4.97 24.59
CA ARG A 39 12.72 -5.37 23.88
C ARG A 39 12.75 -6.88 23.67
N PRO A 40 12.92 -7.38 22.43
CA PRO A 40 13.07 -8.81 22.19
C PRO A 40 14.37 -9.32 22.81
N GLY A 41 14.27 -10.40 23.59
CA GLY A 41 15.38 -11.08 24.26
C GLY A 41 15.82 -12.32 23.49
N LEU A 42 17.06 -12.31 22.97
CA LEU A 42 17.59 -13.42 22.15
C LEU A 42 17.58 -14.75 22.90
N TRP A 43 18.02 -14.77 24.17
CA TRP A 43 18.08 -15.99 24.98
C TRP A 43 16.69 -16.58 25.24
N GLY A 44 15.71 -15.75 25.59
CA GLY A 44 14.33 -16.19 25.78
C GLY A 44 13.74 -16.76 24.48
N CYS A 45 14.02 -16.13 23.33
CA CYS A 45 13.59 -16.63 22.02
C CYS A 45 14.21 -17.99 21.70
N VAL A 46 15.50 -18.19 21.98
CA VAL A 46 16.19 -19.47 21.76
C VAL A 46 15.56 -20.58 22.61
N VAL A 47 15.36 -20.32 23.91
CA VAL A 47 14.81 -21.33 24.83
C VAL A 47 13.36 -21.67 24.48
N THR A 48 12.49 -20.67 24.38
CA THR A 48 11.06 -20.88 24.11
C THR A 48 10.81 -21.40 22.71
N GLY A 49 11.53 -20.89 21.70
CA GLY A 49 11.47 -21.36 20.32
C GLY A 49 11.93 -22.80 20.17
N THR A 50 12.99 -23.20 20.89
CA THR A 50 13.45 -24.60 20.92
C THR A 50 12.39 -25.52 21.56
N LEU A 51 11.85 -25.14 22.72
CA LEU A 51 10.84 -25.94 23.43
C LEU A 51 9.57 -26.13 22.61
N VAL A 52 9.03 -25.05 22.05
CA VAL A 52 7.85 -25.10 21.17
C VAL A 52 8.16 -25.89 19.90
N GLY A 53 9.33 -25.65 19.28
CA GLY A 53 9.77 -26.35 18.09
C GLY A 53 9.94 -27.87 18.27
N LEU A 54 10.37 -28.32 19.45
CA LEU A 54 10.41 -29.75 19.80
C LEU A 54 9.02 -30.35 20.02
N ALA A 55 8.09 -29.56 20.56
CA ALA A 55 6.74 -30.00 20.91
C ALA A 55 5.73 -29.89 19.75
N ALA A 56 6.08 -29.18 18.66
CA ALA A 56 5.20 -28.93 17.52
C ALA A 56 4.96 -30.16 16.62
N PRO A 57 5.96 -30.99 16.26
CA PRO A 57 5.77 -32.15 15.41
C PRO A 57 4.83 -33.18 16.07
N GLU A 58 3.96 -33.80 15.25
CA GLU A 58 2.94 -34.78 15.65
C GLU A 58 1.85 -34.25 16.61
N ASN A 59 1.85 -32.96 16.96
CA ASN A 59 0.87 -32.40 17.88
C ASN A 59 -0.42 -31.99 17.17
N ARG A 60 -1.44 -32.86 17.24
CA ARG A 60 -2.77 -32.60 16.67
C ARG A 60 -3.56 -31.53 17.46
N ALA A 61 -3.23 -31.30 18.73
CA ALA A 61 -3.91 -30.33 19.59
C ALA A 61 -3.16 -28.99 19.62
N ARG A 62 -3.10 -28.29 18.47
CA ARG A 62 -2.39 -27.02 18.30
C ARG A 62 -2.80 -25.93 19.30
N TRP A 63 -4.09 -25.93 19.67
CA TRP A 63 -4.63 -24.99 20.66
C TRP A 63 -4.07 -25.23 22.07
N LEU A 64 -3.81 -26.48 22.47
CA LEU A 64 -3.20 -26.81 23.76
C LEU A 64 -1.73 -26.35 23.80
N LEU A 65 -1.01 -26.53 22.69
CA LEU A 65 0.36 -26.03 22.56
C LEU A 65 0.39 -24.50 22.71
N ALA A 66 -0.54 -23.80 22.04
CA ALA A 66 -0.65 -22.35 22.12
C ALA A 66 -1.03 -21.85 23.51
N ALA A 67 -2.01 -22.50 24.17
CA ALA A 67 -2.39 -22.17 25.53
C ALA A 67 -1.24 -22.42 26.53
N GLY A 68 -0.53 -23.54 26.40
CA GLY A 68 0.65 -23.84 27.21
C GLY A 68 1.76 -22.82 27.01
N ALA A 69 2.06 -22.46 25.76
CA ALA A 69 3.05 -21.43 25.45
C ALA A 69 2.66 -20.04 25.97
N ALA A 70 1.37 -19.70 25.97
CA ALA A 70 0.87 -18.45 26.55
C ALA A 70 1.05 -18.40 28.08
N VAL A 71 0.75 -19.49 28.80
CA VAL A 71 0.95 -19.58 30.25
C VAL A 71 2.43 -19.51 30.60
N ILE A 72 3.28 -20.26 29.88
CA ILE A 72 4.73 -20.25 30.07
C ILE A 72 5.30 -18.87 29.74
N GLY A 73 4.88 -18.26 28.63
CA GLY A 73 5.29 -16.92 28.23
C GLY A 73 4.93 -15.87 29.29
N PHE A 74 3.73 -15.96 29.88
CA PHE A 74 3.34 -15.10 30.99
C PHE A 74 4.21 -15.30 32.23
N ALA A 75 4.43 -16.55 32.66
CA ALA A 75 5.30 -16.85 33.79
C ALA A 75 6.74 -16.33 33.58
N LEU A 76 7.27 -16.51 32.36
CA LEU A 76 8.60 -16.04 32.00
C LEU A 76 8.70 -14.51 31.92
N SER A 77 7.60 -13.79 31.68
CA SER A 77 7.59 -12.33 31.55
C SER A 77 8.09 -11.58 32.79
N TYR A 78 8.05 -12.21 33.97
CA TYR A 78 8.57 -11.67 35.23
C TYR A 78 10.03 -12.08 35.50
N THR A 79 10.65 -12.83 34.59
CA THR A 79 11.99 -13.40 34.78
C THR A 79 12.99 -12.83 33.78
N GLY A 80 14.28 -12.91 34.10
CA GLY A 80 15.36 -12.56 33.17
C GLY A 80 15.45 -13.46 31.92
N ALA A 81 14.69 -14.56 31.88
CA ALA A 81 14.62 -15.47 30.75
C ALA A 81 13.45 -15.16 29.78
N SER A 82 12.76 -14.03 29.98
CA SER A 82 11.66 -13.62 29.11
C SER A 82 12.12 -13.41 27.66
N PRO A 83 11.39 -13.94 26.66
CA PRO A 83 11.58 -13.60 25.25
C PRO A 83 11.30 -12.13 24.92
N ILE A 84 10.54 -11.43 25.77
CA ILE A 84 10.30 -9.99 25.68
C ILE A 84 10.62 -9.35 27.03
N HIS A 85 11.68 -8.56 27.08
CA HIS A 85 12.03 -7.77 28.25
C HIS A 85 11.14 -6.53 28.32
N VAL A 86 10.48 -6.38 29.46
CA VAL A 86 9.54 -5.30 29.74
C VAL A 86 10.22 -4.30 30.69
N ALA A 87 10.06 -3.00 30.46
CA ALA A 87 10.57 -1.96 31.35
C ALA A 87 9.87 -2.01 32.74
N GLY A 88 10.58 -1.62 33.80
CA GLY A 88 10.06 -1.68 35.18
C GLY A 88 8.88 -0.75 35.48
N SER A 89 8.58 0.20 34.59
CA SER A 89 7.41 1.09 34.61
C SER A 89 6.10 0.38 34.24
N VAL A 90 6.17 -0.78 33.60
CA VAL A 90 5.00 -1.44 33.02
C VAL A 90 4.27 -2.28 34.07
N GLY A 91 2.98 -2.02 34.23
CA GLY A 91 2.12 -2.77 35.15
C GLY A 91 1.87 -4.22 34.72
N ALA A 92 1.19 -4.99 35.58
CA ALA A 92 0.90 -6.42 35.35
C ALA A 92 0.17 -6.70 34.02
N GLY A 93 -0.66 -5.76 33.53
CA GLY A 93 -1.34 -5.88 32.25
C GLY A 93 -0.39 -5.93 31.05
N GLY A 94 0.71 -5.17 31.07
CA GLY A 94 1.69 -5.19 29.99
C GLY A 94 2.56 -6.45 29.99
N HIS A 95 2.88 -6.98 31.18
CA HIS A 95 3.51 -8.30 31.31
C HIS A 95 2.61 -9.42 30.78
N LEU A 96 1.31 -9.36 31.08
CA LEU A 96 0.31 -10.28 30.54
C LEU A 96 0.25 -10.20 29.02
N ALA A 97 0.10 -9.01 28.46
CA ALA A 97 0.03 -8.81 27.01
C ALA A 97 1.29 -9.29 26.29
N ALA A 98 2.48 -9.00 26.84
CA ALA A 98 3.75 -9.44 26.28
C ALA A 98 3.90 -10.97 26.33
N GLY A 99 3.68 -11.58 27.48
CA GLY A 99 3.87 -13.02 27.67
C GLY A 99 2.85 -13.87 26.92
N VAL A 100 1.55 -13.57 27.06
CA VAL A 100 0.46 -14.29 26.39
C VAL A 100 0.50 -14.04 24.89
N GLY A 101 0.66 -12.78 24.47
CA GLY A 101 0.73 -12.41 23.06
C GLY A 101 1.89 -13.09 22.34
N PHE A 102 3.09 -13.09 22.95
CA PHE A 102 4.24 -13.83 22.44
C PHE A 102 3.98 -15.34 22.34
N GLY A 103 3.47 -15.95 23.42
CA GLY A 103 3.23 -17.39 23.46
C GLY A 103 2.29 -17.87 22.37
N LEU A 104 1.19 -17.14 22.14
CA LEU A 104 0.25 -17.42 21.05
C LEU A 104 0.88 -17.20 19.66
N ALA A 105 1.57 -16.07 19.48
CA ALA A 105 2.23 -15.71 18.22
C ALA A 105 3.39 -16.66 17.86
N LEU A 106 4.01 -17.32 18.85
CA LEU A 106 5.04 -18.33 18.64
C LEU A 106 4.42 -19.70 18.34
N ALA A 107 3.60 -20.23 19.25
CA ALA A 107 3.24 -21.65 19.22
C ALA A 107 2.23 -22.01 18.14
N TRP A 108 1.28 -21.12 17.82
CA TRP A 108 0.31 -21.42 16.78
C TRP A 108 0.95 -21.52 15.39
N PRO A 109 1.76 -20.54 14.92
CA PRO A 109 2.37 -20.64 13.60
C PRO A 109 3.41 -21.76 13.52
N VAL A 110 4.22 -22.01 14.56
CA VAL A 110 5.18 -23.12 14.56
C VAL A 110 4.48 -24.48 14.48
N ALA A 111 3.33 -24.64 15.15
CA ALA A 111 2.51 -25.85 15.02
C ALA A 111 1.90 -26.02 13.61
N VAL A 112 1.62 -24.92 12.91
CA VAL A 112 1.17 -24.96 11.51
C VAL A 112 2.35 -25.26 10.57
N MET A 113 3.53 -24.69 10.81
CA MET A 113 4.73 -24.94 10.01
C MET A 113 5.12 -26.42 10.06
N MET A 114 5.09 -27.02 11.25
CA MET A 114 5.41 -28.42 11.49
C MET A 114 4.19 -29.34 11.39
N ALA A 115 3.06 -28.86 10.87
CA ALA A 115 1.89 -29.70 10.72
C ALA A 115 2.19 -30.86 9.77
N ASP A 116 1.85 -32.07 10.21
CA ASP A 116 2.04 -33.35 9.53
C ASP A 116 3.50 -33.83 9.44
N ALA A 117 4.46 -33.06 9.99
CA ALA A 117 5.85 -33.47 10.10
C ALA A 117 6.04 -34.49 11.24
N PRO A 118 6.66 -35.67 10.99
CA PRO A 118 7.04 -36.59 12.05
C PRO A 118 8.18 -36.02 12.91
N ARG A 119 8.34 -36.53 14.13
CA ARG A 119 9.49 -36.18 15.00
C ARG A 119 10.81 -36.72 14.45
N GLY A 120 10.76 -37.87 13.77
CA GLY A 120 11.91 -38.59 13.23
C GLY A 120 12.44 -38.00 11.91
N ALA A 121 12.91 -38.89 11.02
CA ALA A 121 13.42 -38.48 9.71
C ALA A 121 12.30 -37.87 8.86
N LEU A 122 12.55 -36.70 8.27
CA LEU A 122 11.65 -36.03 7.35
C LEU A 122 11.96 -36.45 5.92
N THR A 123 10.92 -36.61 5.13
CA THR A 123 11.05 -36.61 3.68
C THR A 123 11.46 -35.21 3.20
N ARG A 124 12.04 -35.14 2.01
CA ARG A 124 12.38 -33.86 1.37
C ARG A 124 11.15 -32.96 1.24
N HIS A 125 9.99 -33.53 0.91
CA HIS A 125 8.75 -32.79 0.72
C HIS A 125 8.26 -32.16 2.03
N GLU A 126 8.22 -32.92 3.13
CA GLU A 126 7.80 -32.39 4.45
C GLU A 126 8.74 -31.28 4.94
N TRP A 127 10.05 -31.44 4.71
CA TRP A 127 11.02 -30.40 5.06
C TRP A 127 10.84 -29.14 4.21
N GLU A 128 10.70 -29.28 2.88
CA GLU A 128 10.46 -28.16 1.98
C GLU A 128 9.14 -27.45 2.32
N GLU A 129 8.08 -28.19 2.62
CA GLU A 129 6.78 -27.63 3.00
C GLU A 129 6.86 -26.83 4.31
N ALA A 130 7.54 -27.35 5.34
CA ALA A 130 7.74 -26.64 6.59
C ALA A 130 8.51 -25.31 6.40
N VAL A 131 9.54 -25.33 5.54
CA VAL A 131 10.31 -24.13 5.19
C VAL A 131 9.47 -23.15 4.38
N ILE A 132 8.67 -23.61 3.41
CA ILE A 132 7.77 -22.75 2.63
C ILE A 132 6.75 -22.09 3.55
N ARG A 133 6.10 -22.85 4.45
CA ARG A 133 5.14 -22.30 5.43
C ARG A 133 5.79 -21.24 6.33
N PHE A 134 7.04 -21.46 6.77
CA PHE A 134 7.81 -20.45 7.49
C PHE A 134 8.05 -19.20 6.65
N LEU A 135 8.55 -19.34 5.42
CA LEU A 135 8.84 -18.21 4.52
C LEU A 135 7.57 -17.43 4.15
N THR A 136 6.44 -18.11 3.95
CA THR A 136 5.13 -17.48 3.72
C THR A 136 4.67 -16.70 4.95
N GLY A 137 4.74 -17.29 6.15
CA GLY A 137 4.40 -16.60 7.39
C GLY A 137 5.30 -15.38 7.65
N PHE A 138 6.61 -15.55 7.46
CA PHE A 138 7.59 -14.47 7.60
C PHE A 138 7.33 -13.37 6.59
N GLY A 139 7.09 -13.73 5.32
CA GLY A 139 6.72 -12.81 4.27
C GLY A 139 5.48 -11.99 4.64
N TYR A 140 4.42 -12.61 5.14
CA TYR A 140 3.23 -11.88 5.57
C TYR A 140 3.53 -10.88 6.69
N VAL A 141 4.26 -11.27 7.73
CA VAL A 141 4.64 -10.35 8.82
C VAL A 141 5.53 -9.22 8.30
N PHE A 142 6.57 -9.56 7.54
CA PHE A 142 7.55 -8.61 7.02
C PHE A 142 6.92 -7.59 6.08
N PHE A 143 6.17 -8.03 5.06
CA PHE A 143 5.54 -7.12 4.10
C PHE A 143 4.43 -6.29 4.75
N THR A 144 3.65 -6.87 5.67
CA THR A 144 2.64 -6.10 6.41
C THR A 144 3.31 -5.03 7.28
N ALA A 145 4.38 -5.36 8.01
CA ALA A 145 5.09 -4.39 8.83
C ALA A 145 5.76 -3.29 7.98
N ALA A 146 6.43 -3.68 6.88
CA ALA A 146 7.10 -2.75 5.97
C ALA A 146 6.13 -1.73 5.36
N VAL A 147 4.88 -2.14 5.08
CA VAL A 147 3.83 -1.25 4.57
C VAL A 147 3.17 -0.48 5.71
N ALA A 148 2.70 -1.14 6.77
CA ALA A 148 1.85 -0.53 7.79
C ALA A 148 2.60 0.44 8.72
N ILE A 149 3.87 0.18 9.05
CA ILE A 149 4.62 1.02 10.01
C ILE A 149 4.76 2.46 9.52
N PRO A 150 5.19 2.75 8.26
CA PRO A 150 5.25 4.12 7.78
C PRO A 150 3.92 4.87 7.84
N PHE A 151 2.80 4.21 7.48
CA PHE A 151 1.47 4.81 7.59
C PHE A 151 1.06 5.05 9.04
N TYR A 152 1.39 4.12 9.95
CA TYR A 152 1.16 4.31 11.38
C TYR A 152 1.94 5.52 11.90
N VAL A 153 3.23 5.63 11.59
CA VAL A 153 4.07 6.76 12.01
C VAL A 153 3.54 8.07 11.43
N MET A 154 3.09 8.08 10.18
CA MET A 154 2.47 9.25 9.56
C MET A 154 1.22 9.70 10.34
N VAL A 155 0.31 8.79 10.65
CA VAL A 155 -0.91 9.10 11.42
C VAL A 155 -0.57 9.50 12.85
N MET A 156 0.27 8.73 13.55
CA MET A 156 0.68 9.02 14.92
C MET A 156 1.32 10.41 15.03
N THR A 157 2.25 10.74 14.13
CA THR A 157 2.93 12.05 14.14
C THR A 157 1.96 13.20 13.87
N SER A 158 0.94 12.97 13.04
CA SER A 158 -0.09 13.99 12.76
C SER A 158 -1.03 14.29 13.93
N LEU A 159 -1.12 13.38 14.90
CA LEU A 159 -1.96 13.53 16.09
C LEU A 159 -1.20 14.12 17.29
N LYS A 160 0.13 14.25 17.18
CA LYS A 160 1.00 14.74 18.26
C LYS A 160 1.34 16.20 18.13
N THR A 161 1.80 16.78 19.24
CA THR A 161 2.32 18.14 19.26
C THR A 161 3.80 18.18 18.85
N GLN A 162 4.23 19.30 18.26
CA GLN A 162 5.66 19.52 17.99
C GLN A 162 6.52 19.37 19.25
N GLY A 163 6.01 19.83 20.40
CA GLY A 163 6.71 19.74 21.68
C GLY A 163 6.92 18.29 22.11
N GLU A 164 5.89 17.45 21.99
CA GLU A 164 5.98 16.01 22.27
C GLU A 164 6.97 15.31 21.34
N LEU A 165 6.91 15.61 20.03
CA LEU A 165 7.80 15.03 19.04
C LEU A 165 9.28 15.42 19.25
N ILE A 166 9.53 16.63 19.74
CA ILE A 166 10.89 17.08 20.09
C ILE A 166 11.35 16.47 21.41
N ALA A 167 10.46 16.40 22.41
CA ALA A 167 10.79 15.87 23.73
C ALA A 167 11.10 14.37 23.71
N ASN A 168 10.32 13.59 22.96
CA ASN A 168 10.56 12.17 22.77
C ASN A 168 10.22 11.71 21.34
N PRO A 169 11.19 11.79 20.41
CA PRO A 169 10.96 11.39 19.01
C PRO A 169 10.74 9.89 18.82
N LEU A 170 10.96 9.07 19.86
CA LEU A 170 10.78 7.62 19.85
C LEU A 170 9.49 7.19 20.57
N ASP A 171 8.66 8.14 21.01
CA ASP A 171 7.35 7.82 21.52
C ASP A 171 6.39 7.60 20.35
N PHE A 172 6.04 6.34 20.12
CA PHE A 172 5.09 5.92 19.08
C PHE A 172 3.66 5.73 19.62
N SER A 173 3.40 6.06 20.89
CA SER A 173 2.05 5.94 21.47
C SER A 173 1.09 7.02 20.97
N ILE A 174 -0.21 6.76 21.15
CA ILE A 174 -1.26 7.74 20.89
C ILE A 174 -2.00 7.96 22.21
N ASP A 175 -1.95 9.19 22.72
CA ASP A 175 -2.66 9.57 23.95
C ASP A 175 -4.14 9.84 23.66
N LEU A 176 -4.94 8.78 23.73
CA LEU A 176 -6.39 8.84 23.50
C LEU A 176 -7.13 9.66 24.57
N SER A 177 -6.50 10.01 25.70
CA SER A 177 -7.13 10.82 26.75
C SER A 177 -7.37 12.27 26.30
N GLN A 178 -6.64 12.74 25.28
CA GLN A 178 -6.80 14.08 24.72
C GLN A 178 -8.11 14.24 23.91
N GLY A 179 -8.82 13.16 23.59
CA GLY A 179 -10.13 13.20 22.93
C GLY A 179 -10.13 13.95 21.59
N TRP A 180 -10.88 15.04 21.48
CA TRP A 180 -10.94 15.83 20.24
C TRP A 180 -9.68 16.65 19.98
N ALA A 181 -8.86 16.92 21.00
CA ALA A 181 -7.65 17.70 20.84
C ALA A 181 -6.59 16.99 19.98
N LEU A 182 -6.66 15.66 19.80
CA LEU A 182 -5.77 14.93 18.87
C LEU A 182 -5.90 15.46 17.43
N PHE A 183 -7.07 15.97 17.05
CA PHE A 183 -7.33 16.43 15.68
C PHE A 183 -7.01 17.91 15.45
N ARG A 184 -6.42 18.61 16.42
CA ARG A 184 -6.11 20.05 16.35
C ARG A 184 -5.27 20.41 15.11
N SER A 185 -4.30 19.59 14.73
CA SER A 185 -3.44 19.87 13.57
C SER A 185 -4.20 19.78 12.25
N TYR A 186 -5.28 19.02 12.20
CA TYR A 186 -6.20 19.01 11.06
C TYR A 186 -7.03 20.29 11.03
N GLU A 187 -7.57 20.74 12.17
CA GLU A 187 -8.31 22.00 12.26
C GLU A 187 -7.44 23.20 11.86
N GLU A 188 -6.23 23.29 12.41
CA GLU A 188 -5.24 24.32 12.08
C GLU A 188 -4.91 24.32 10.58
N LEU A 189 -4.78 23.15 9.94
CA LEU A 189 -4.58 23.08 8.48
C LEU A 189 -5.72 23.73 7.69
N PHE A 190 -6.97 23.39 8.01
CA PHE A 190 -8.12 23.94 7.29
C PHE A 190 -8.34 25.43 7.57
N ARG A 191 -7.97 25.90 8.77
CA ARG A 191 -8.20 27.27 9.21
C ARG A 191 -7.08 28.23 8.79
N ASP A 192 -5.82 27.82 8.94
CA ASP A 192 -4.66 28.73 8.85
C ASP A 192 -3.88 28.55 7.55
N PHE A 193 -4.04 27.42 6.85
CA PHE A 193 -3.25 27.07 5.65
C PHE A 193 -4.11 26.91 4.38
N ASP A 194 -5.38 27.29 4.42
CA ASP A 194 -6.35 27.17 3.30
C ASP A 194 -6.38 25.78 2.65
N PHE A 195 -6.14 24.72 3.45
CA PHE A 195 -5.90 23.38 2.93
C PHE A 195 -7.11 22.79 2.16
N GLY A 196 -8.32 23.27 2.49
CA GLY A 196 -9.54 22.94 1.75
C GLY A 196 -9.49 23.39 0.28
N GLN A 197 -8.87 24.54 -0.01
CA GLN A 197 -8.70 25.04 -1.37
C GLN A 197 -7.70 24.19 -2.15
N TYR A 198 -6.61 23.73 -1.53
CA TYR A 198 -5.64 22.84 -2.18
C TYR A 198 -6.25 21.48 -2.52
N MET A 199 -7.05 20.95 -1.60
CA MET A 199 -7.79 19.70 -1.81
C MET A 199 -8.80 19.84 -2.96
N TRP A 200 -9.57 20.93 -2.98
CA TRP A 200 -10.52 21.20 -4.06
C TRP A 200 -9.83 21.39 -5.41
N THR A 201 -8.75 22.18 -5.45
CA THR A 201 -7.96 22.41 -6.66
C THR A 201 -7.42 21.10 -7.23
N SER A 202 -6.88 20.23 -6.37
CA SER A 202 -6.34 18.92 -6.78
C SER A 202 -7.41 17.98 -7.26
N PHE A 203 -8.55 17.92 -6.56
CA PHE A 203 -9.69 17.12 -6.95
C PHE A 203 -10.19 17.55 -8.33
N TYR A 204 -10.42 18.85 -8.50
CA TYR A 204 -10.88 19.45 -9.74
C TYR A 204 -9.92 19.16 -10.92
N VAL A 205 -8.63 19.44 -10.73
CA VAL A 205 -7.59 19.18 -11.74
C VAL A 205 -7.50 17.69 -12.08
N SER A 206 -7.56 16.81 -11.07
CA SER A 206 -7.43 15.36 -11.27
C SER A 206 -8.64 14.78 -12.02
N VAL A 207 -9.85 15.21 -11.68
CA VAL A 207 -11.07 14.79 -12.38
C VAL A 207 -11.05 15.25 -13.84
N LEU A 208 -10.70 16.52 -14.09
CA LEU A 208 -10.57 17.02 -15.46
C LEU A 208 -9.48 16.28 -16.24
N THR A 209 -8.36 15.97 -15.59
CA THR A 209 -7.29 15.18 -16.19
C THR A 209 -7.80 13.81 -16.61
N VAL A 210 -8.54 13.10 -15.75
CA VAL A 210 -9.15 11.81 -16.10
C VAL A 210 -10.07 11.93 -17.31
N LEU A 211 -10.95 12.93 -17.32
CA LEU A 211 -11.90 13.12 -18.42
C LEU A 211 -11.21 13.41 -19.74
N ILE A 212 -10.24 14.35 -19.76
CA ILE A 212 -9.48 14.71 -20.95
C ILE A 212 -8.65 13.51 -21.42
N THR A 213 -7.96 12.84 -20.50
CA THR A 213 -7.13 11.68 -20.83
C THR A 213 -7.96 10.55 -21.42
N LEU A 214 -9.12 10.22 -20.87
CA LEU A 214 -10.02 9.22 -21.44
C LEU A 214 -10.59 9.66 -22.80
N LEU A 215 -10.97 10.92 -22.94
CA LEU A 215 -11.49 11.47 -24.20
C LEU A 215 -10.52 11.24 -25.37
N PHE A 216 -9.21 11.39 -25.15
CA PHE A 216 -8.20 11.13 -26.18
C PHE A 216 -7.73 9.67 -26.24
N SER A 217 -7.59 9.01 -25.09
CA SER A 217 -7.04 7.65 -25.04
C SER A 217 -8.02 6.57 -25.49
N ILE A 218 -9.33 6.72 -25.27
CA ILE A 218 -10.35 5.77 -25.75
C ILE A 218 -10.31 5.61 -27.28
N PRO A 219 -10.49 6.68 -28.09
CA PRO A 219 -10.48 6.55 -29.54
C PRO A 219 -9.09 6.17 -30.06
N GLY A 220 -8.02 6.69 -29.46
CA GLY A 220 -6.64 6.36 -29.85
C GLY A 220 -6.30 4.89 -29.61
N ALA A 221 -6.62 4.36 -28.42
CA ALA A 221 -6.38 2.95 -28.10
C ALA A 221 -7.24 2.03 -28.96
N TYR A 222 -8.51 2.38 -29.18
CA TYR A 222 -9.42 1.63 -30.05
C TYR A 222 -8.90 1.59 -31.49
N ALA A 223 -8.46 2.72 -32.03
CA ALA A 223 -7.89 2.78 -33.37
C ALA A 223 -6.68 1.85 -33.50
N VAL A 224 -5.73 1.90 -32.55
CA VAL A 224 -4.53 1.06 -32.62
C VAL A 224 -4.83 -0.42 -32.31
N ALA A 225 -5.85 -0.73 -31.51
CA ALA A 225 -6.25 -2.10 -31.18
C ALA A 225 -7.06 -2.77 -32.29
N ARG A 226 -7.95 -2.03 -32.97
CA ARG A 226 -8.99 -2.59 -33.86
C ARG A 226 -8.87 -2.20 -35.32
N LEU A 227 -8.40 -1.00 -35.64
CA LEU A 227 -8.35 -0.53 -37.02
C LEU A 227 -7.05 -0.95 -37.68
N ARG A 228 -7.11 -1.33 -38.96
CA ARG A 228 -5.94 -1.64 -39.78
C ARG A 228 -5.61 -0.41 -40.63
N PHE A 229 -4.49 0.24 -40.32
CA PHE A 229 -4.00 1.40 -41.09
C PHE A 229 -2.48 1.37 -41.22
N ARG A 230 -1.95 2.07 -42.23
CA ARG A 230 -0.51 2.17 -42.46
C ARG A 230 0.17 2.85 -41.27
N GLY A 231 1.13 2.19 -40.64
CA GLY A 231 1.85 2.71 -39.47
C GLY A 231 1.28 2.30 -38.11
N GLN A 232 0.20 1.50 -38.04
CA GLN A 232 -0.41 1.05 -36.78
C GLN A 232 0.60 0.44 -35.79
N LYS A 233 1.50 -0.44 -36.26
CA LYS A 233 2.54 -1.05 -35.41
C LYS A 233 3.55 -0.02 -34.89
N ALA A 234 3.90 0.97 -35.71
CA ALA A 234 4.82 2.03 -35.32
C ALA A 234 4.19 2.94 -34.27
N LEU A 235 2.92 3.35 -34.47
CA LEU A 235 2.16 4.15 -33.49
C LEU A 235 1.97 3.39 -32.17
N GLY A 236 1.67 2.09 -32.23
CA GLY A 236 1.59 1.26 -31.03
C GLY A 236 2.88 1.23 -30.22
N ARG A 237 4.04 1.12 -30.90
CA ARG A 237 5.36 1.14 -30.25
C ARG A 237 5.73 2.53 -29.75
N SER A 238 5.38 3.60 -30.47
CA SER A 238 5.70 4.96 -30.07
C SER A 238 5.00 5.37 -28.78
N ILE A 239 3.78 4.90 -28.53
CA ILE A 239 3.06 5.13 -27.25
C ILE A 239 3.93 4.68 -26.06
N LEU A 240 4.51 3.47 -26.15
CA LEU A 240 5.40 2.95 -25.11
C LEU A 240 6.68 3.77 -24.99
N LEU A 241 7.31 4.11 -26.13
CA LEU A 241 8.53 4.93 -26.14
C LEU A 241 8.32 6.30 -25.49
N ILE A 242 7.19 6.96 -25.78
CA ILE A 242 6.83 8.25 -25.18
C ILE A 242 6.63 8.10 -23.66
N TYR A 243 5.95 7.04 -23.21
CA TYR A 243 5.74 6.77 -21.79
C TYR A 243 7.05 6.54 -21.02
N MET A 244 8.07 5.98 -21.67
CA MET A 244 9.39 5.73 -21.06
C MET A 244 10.24 7.00 -20.91
N VAL A 245 9.86 8.13 -21.54
CA VAL A 245 10.61 9.39 -21.41
C VAL A 245 10.39 9.97 -20.02
N PRO A 246 11.46 10.18 -19.21
CA PRO A 246 11.31 10.79 -17.90
C PRO A 246 10.85 12.24 -18.02
N MET A 247 9.71 12.57 -17.43
CA MET A 247 9.10 13.90 -17.55
C MET A 247 10.01 15.03 -17.03
N ILE A 248 10.89 14.73 -16.08
CA ILE A 248 11.86 15.68 -15.53
C ILE A 248 12.81 16.26 -16.59
N VAL A 249 13.11 15.52 -17.66
CA VAL A 249 13.95 16.00 -18.77
C VAL A 249 13.25 17.12 -19.55
N LEU A 250 11.91 17.10 -19.58
CA LEU A 250 11.09 18.11 -20.26
C LEU A 250 10.69 19.28 -19.34
N ALA A 251 11.08 19.24 -18.06
CA ALA A 251 10.70 20.25 -17.08
C ALA A 251 11.09 21.67 -17.51
N LEU A 252 12.37 21.90 -17.81
CA LEU A 252 12.87 23.23 -18.22
C LEU A 252 12.21 23.74 -19.52
N PRO A 253 12.13 22.96 -20.62
CA PRO A 253 11.39 23.37 -21.82
C PRO A 253 9.93 23.73 -21.54
N ILE A 254 9.23 22.94 -20.71
CA ILE A 254 7.83 23.21 -20.36
C ILE A 254 7.70 24.50 -19.57
N TYR A 255 8.58 24.72 -18.59
CA TYR A 255 8.60 25.96 -17.82
C TYR A 255 8.79 27.19 -18.70
N ILE A 256 9.75 27.15 -19.64
CA ILE A 256 9.99 28.26 -20.58
C ILE A 256 8.75 28.48 -21.45
N ALA A 257 8.20 27.43 -22.05
CA ALA A 257 7.02 27.53 -22.92
C ALA A 257 5.80 28.10 -22.18
N PHE A 258 5.55 27.64 -20.95
CA PHE A 258 4.43 28.10 -20.12
C PHE A 258 4.61 29.53 -19.64
N SER A 259 5.87 29.94 -19.39
CA SER A 259 6.18 31.33 -19.05
C SER A 259 5.97 32.27 -20.24
N MET A 260 6.39 31.86 -21.45
CA MET A 260 6.22 32.66 -22.68
C MET A 260 4.76 32.80 -23.11
N THR A 261 3.93 31.79 -22.84
CA THR A 261 2.51 31.76 -23.23
C THR A 261 1.57 32.33 -22.16
N GLY A 262 2.09 32.73 -21.00
CA GLY A 262 1.27 33.21 -19.88
C GLY A 262 0.44 32.11 -19.18
N LEU A 263 0.76 30.84 -19.41
CA LEU A 263 0.10 29.69 -18.80
C LEU A 263 0.69 29.30 -17.44
N ARG A 264 1.86 29.85 -17.10
CA ARG A 264 2.45 29.72 -15.76
C ARG A 264 1.53 30.36 -14.72
N ASN A 265 1.51 29.78 -13.53
CA ASN A 265 0.72 30.20 -12.38
C ASN A 265 -0.79 30.26 -12.67
N SER A 266 -1.28 29.28 -13.46
CA SER A 266 -2.68 29.13 -13.84
C SER A 266 -3.16 27.67 -13.73
N ILE A 267 -4.39 27.49 -13.24
CA ILE A 267 -5.02 26.16 -13.16
C ILE A 267 -5.26 25.58 -14.56
N LEU A 268 -5.59 26.43 -15.53
CA LEU A 268 -5.76 26.01 -16.92
C LEU A 268 -4.47 25.44 -17.51
N GLY A 269 -3.31 26.02 -17.19
CA GLY A 269 -2.00 25.45 -17.54
C GLY A 269 -1.83 24.04 -16.99
N ILE A 270 -2.15 23.83 -15.71
CA ILE A 270 -2.05 22.52 -15.06
C ILE A 270 -2.98 21.49 -15.72
N VAL A 271 -4.25 21.86 -15.94
CA VAL A 271 -5.25 20.99 -16.60
C VAL A 271 -4.85 20.61 -18.02
N MET A 272 -4.08 21.45 -18.72
CA MET A 272 -3.56 21.11 -20.05
C MET A 272 -2.35 20.19 -20.02
N ILE A 273 -1.42 20.37 -19.06
CA ILE A 273 -0.17 19.60 -19.05
C ILE A 273 -0.31 18.23 -18.40
N TYR A 274 -1.21 18.04 -17.43
CA TYR A 274 -1.41 16.75 -16.76
C TYR A 274 -1.93 15.64 -17.70
N PRO A 275 -2.85 15.89 -18.65
CA PRO A 275 -3.21 14.91 -19.65
C PRO A 275 -2.02 14.46 -20.53
N VAL A 276 -1.06 15.33 -20.81
CA VAL A 276 0.12 14.98 -21.62
C VAL A 276 0.92 13.86 -20.98
N THR A 277 1.01 13.82 -19.65
CA THR A 277 1.73 12.76 -18.92
C THR A 277 0.92 11.48 -18.76
N THR A 278 -0.41 11.58 -18.76
CA THR A 278 -1.31 10.46 -18.47
C THR A 278 -1.90 9.78 -19.71
N ILE A 279 -1.99 10.47 -20.85
CA ILE A 279 -2.46 9.91 -22.13
C ILE A 279 -1.62 8.70 -22.59
N PRO A 280 -0.27 8.71 -22.56
CA PRO A 280 0.52 7.56 -23.02
C PRO A 280 0.22 6.28 -22.24
N VAL A 281 0.10 6.37 -20.91
CA VAL A 281 -0.19 5.20 -20.08
C VAL A 281 -1.64 4.73 -20.23
N ALA A 282 -2.59 5.65 -20.32
CA ALA A 282 -3.99 5.31 -20.58
C ALA A 282 -4.17 4.64 -21.94
N LEU A 283 -3.50 5.14 -22.99
CA LEU A 283 -3.47 4.52 -24.31
C LEU A 283 -2.89 3.10 -24.26
N TYR A 284 -1.78 2.92 -23.55
CA TYR A 284 -1.13 1.61 -23.42
C TYR A 284 -2.04 0.60 -22.71
N MET A 285 -2.62 0.98 -21.56
CA MET A 285 -3.51 0.11 -20.79
C MET A 285 -4.79 -0.25 -21.57
N LEU A 286 -5.47 0.75 -22.16
CA LEU A 286 -6.69 0.52 -22.93
C LEU A 286 -6.43 -0.27 -24.22
N GLN A 287 -5.28 -0.07 -24.88
CA GLN A 287 -4.91 -0.86 -26.04
C GLN A 287 -4.79 -2.34 -25.70
N GLY A 288 -4.11 -2.67 -24.58
CA GLY A 288 -3.98 -4.04 -24.11
C GLY A 288 -5.33 -4.68 -23.84
N TYR A 289 -6.23 -3.94 -23.20
CA TYR A 289 -7.57 -4.43 -22.87
C TYR A 289 -8.46 -4.61 -24.11
N PHE A 290 -8.55 -3.60 -24.98
CA PHE A 290 -9.37 -3.67 -26.19
C PHE A 290 -8.94 -4.80 -27.11
N ARG A 291 -7.64 -5.14 -27.17
CA ARG A 291 -7.17 -6.33 -27.93
C ARG A 291 -7.69 -7.65 -27.37
N GLY A 292 -7.91 -7.74 -26.06
CA GLY A 292 -8.41 -8.95 -25.39
C GLY A 292 -9.91 -9.16 -25.56
N LEU A 293 -10.66 -8.14 -25.98
CA LEU A 293 -12.09 -8.29 -26.26
C LEU A 293 -12.30 -9.10 -27.56
N PRO A 294 -13.24 -10.06 -27.60
CA PRO A 294 -13.55 -10.83 -28.80
C PRO A 294 -14.01 -9.89 -29.93
N PRO A 295 -13.33 -9.89 -31.10
CA PRO A 295 -13.70 -9.01 -32.21
C PRO A 295 -15.10 -9.33 -32.77
N GLU A 296 -15.57 -10.57 -32.60
CA GLU A 296 -16.85 -11.05 -33.15
C GLU A 296 -18.06 -10.28 -32.59
N ILE A 297 -17.98 -9.82 -31.34
CA ILE A 297 -19.04 -9.04 -30.70
C ILE A 297 -19.16 -7.66 -31.36
N GLU A 298 -18.03 -7.04 -31.70
CA GLU A 298 -18.01 -5.76 -32.41
C GLU A 298 -18.44 -5.92 -33.87
N GLU A 299 -18.04 -7.02 -34.52
CA GLU A 299 -18.46 -7.36 -35.89
C GLU A 299 -19.97 -7.60 -35.98
N ALA A 300 -20.57 -8.30 -35.01
CA ALA A 300 -22.02 -8.46 -34.93
C ALA A 300 -22.74 -7.10 -34.84
N GLY A 301 -22.24 -6.17 -34.02
CA GLY A 301 -22.80 -4.82 -33.95
C GLY A 301 -22.71 -4.04 -35.26
N LEU A 302 -21.63 -4.22 -36.03
CA LEU A 302 -21.51 -3.63 -37.37
C LEU A 302 -22.51 -4.25 -38.35
N MET A 303 -22.76 -5.57 -38.27
CA MET A 303 -23.76 -6.26 -39.08
C MET A 303 -25.19 -5.80 -38.74
N ASP A 304 -25.45 -5.45 -37.48
CA ASP A 304 -26.72 -4.86 -37.01
C ASP A 304 -26.89 -3.38 -37.41
N GLY A 305 -25.97 -2.82 -38.20
CA GLY A 305 -26.05 -1.47 -38.74
C GLY A 305 -25.51 -0.37 -37.82
N LEU A 306 -24.81 -0.72 -36.72
CA LEU A 306 -24.11 0.28 -35.92
C LEU A 306 -22.91 0.82 -36.70
N ASN A 307 -22.72 2.14 -36.66
CA ASN A 307 -21.47 2.74 -37.12
C ASN A 307 -20.34 2.52 -36.09
N ARG A 308 -19.09 2.76 -36.48
CA ARG A 308 -17.92 2.49 -35.63
C ARG A 308 -17.94 3.23 -34.30
N LEU A 309 -18.39 4.49 -34.30
CA LEU A 309 -18.49 5.28 -33.07
C LEU A 309 -19.56 4.68 -32.16
N GLN A 310 -20.70 4.27 -32.71
CA GLN A 310 -21.74 3.57 -31.96
C GLN A 310 -21.26 2.23 -31.40
N VAL A 311 -20.43 1.46 -32.13
CA VAL A 311 -19.80 0.24 -31.60
C VAL A 311 -18.93 0.56 -30.39
N ILE A 312 -18.09 1.61 -30.46
CA ILE A 312 -17.27 2.04 -29.32
C ILE A 312 -18.16 2.36 -28.11
N TRP A 313 -19.16 3.22 -28.28
CA TRP A 313 -19.99 3.71 -27.17
C TRP A 313 -20.96 2.67 -26.61
N LYS A 314 -21.56 1.82 -27.47
CA LYS A 314 -22.62 0.88 -27.08
C LYS A 314 -22.11 -0.52 -26.76
N ILE A 315 -20.94 -0.92 -27.28
CA ILE A 315 -20.41 -2.28 -27.12
C ILE A 315 -19.07 -2.23 -26.39
N THR A 316 -18.05 -1.60 -26.98
CA THR A 316 -16.69 -1.67 -26.45
C THR A 316 -16.58 -1.02 -25.06
N LEU A 317 -17.13 0.18 -24.85
CA LEU A 317 -17.03 0.88 -23.57
C LEU A 317 -17.78 0.15 -22.42
N PRO A 318 -19.04 -0.29 -22.57
CA PRO A 318 -19.72 -1.07 -21.54
C PRO A 318 -18.98 -2.36 -21.16
N LEU A 319 -18.47 -3.09 -22.16
CA LEU A 319 -17.67 -4.29 -21.92
C LEU A 319 -16.34 -3.98 -21.23
N SER A 320 -15.81 -2.78 -21.45
CA SER A 320 -14.55 -2.30 -20.87
C SER A 320 -14.70 -1.53 -19.57
N LEU A 321 -15.88 -1.51 -18.94
CA LEU A 321 -16.09 -0.76 -17.71
C LEU A 321 -15.08 -1.11 -16.58
N PRO A 322 -14.70 -2.39 -16.36
CA PRO A 322 -13.63 -2.73 -15.39
C PRO A 322 -12.28 -2.10 -15.73
N ALA A 323 -11.93 -2.08 -17.01
CA ALA A 323 -10.68 -1.48 -17.48
C ALA A 323 -10.71 0.04 -17.40
N LEU A 324 -11.82 0.66 -17.79
CA LEU A 324 -12.02 2.11 -17.69
C LEU A 324 -11.93 2.55 -16.23
N ALA A 325 -12.57 1.84 -15.30
CA ALA A 325 -12.46 2.12 -13.87
C ALA A 325 -10.99 2.05 -13.38
N SER A 326 -10.26 1.02 -13.80
CA SER A 326 -8.84 0.84 -13.45
C SER A 326 -7.96 1.96 -14.01
N VAL A 327 -8.16 2.31 -15.28
CA VAL A 327 -7.42 3.38 -15.98
C VAL A 327 -7.77 4.74 -15.40
N SER A 328 -9.05 5.03 -15.13
CA SER A 328 -9.50 6.26 -14.47
C SER A 328 -8.84 6.42 -13.10
N LEU A 329 -8.81 5.37 -12.29
CA LEU A 329 -8.16 5.40 -10.98
C LEU A 329 -6.67 5.66 -11.13
N TYR A 330 -6.00 4.97 -12.07
CA TYR A 330 -4.57 5.14 -12.30
C TYR A 330 -4.23 6.57 -12.76
N VAL A 331 -4.99 7.12 -13.70
CA VAL A 331 -4.84 8.50 -14.18
C VAL A 331 -5.13 9.51 -13.06
N PHE A 332 -6.19 9.29 -12.27
CA PHE A 332 -6.50 10.11 -11.10
C PHE A 332 -5.33 10.10 -10.11
N MET A 333 -4.80 8.93 -9.78
CA MET A 333 -3.66 8.81 -8.85
C MET A 333 -2.42 9.54 -9.36
N ILE A 334 -2.11 9.47 -10.66
CA ILE A 334 -0.99 10.21 -11.23
C ILE A 334 -1.22 11.72 -11.08
N ALA A 335 -2.39 12.22 -11.47
CA ALA A 335 -2.72 13.64 -11.40
C ALA A 335 -2.77 14.17 -9.96
N TRP A 336 -3.34 13.39 -9.04
CA TRP A 336 -3.47 13.71 -7.63
C TRP A 336 -2.12 13.78 -6.91
N ASN A 337 -1.19 12.90 -7.28
CA ASN A 337 0.16 12.83 -6.69
C ASN A 337 1.20 13.61 -7.51
N GLU A 338 0.80 14.31 -8.58
CA GLU A 338 1.74 15.06 -9.40
C GLU A 338 2.29 16.24 -8.59
N PHE A 339 3.61 16.25 -8.42
CA PHE A 339 4.30 17.26 -7.63
C PHE A 339 5.19 18.16 -8.49
N LEU A 340 5.92 17.60 -9.44
CA LEU A 340 7.01 18.28 -10.13
C LEU A 340 6.50 19.46 -10.98
N LEU A 341 5.47 19.24 -11.79
CA LEU A 341 4.91 20.27 -12.65
C LEU A 341 4.16 21.31 -11.82
N ALA A 342 3.43 20.90 -10.78
CA ALA A 342 2.80 21.84 -9.85
C ALA A 342 3.83 22.74 -9.15
N PHE A 343 4.93 22.17 -8.65
CA PHE A 343 6.02 22.91 -8.02
C PHE A 343 6.69 23.91 -8.95
N MET A 344 6.87 23.53 -10.21
CA MET A 344 7.56 24.35 -11.19
C MET A 344 6.67 25.44 -11.80
N LEU A 345 5.36 25.20 -11.91
CA LEU A 345 4.43 26.07 -12.65
C LEU A 345 3.55 26.93 -11.74
N LEU A 346 3.36 26.57 -10.47
CA LEU A 346 2.50 27.32 -9.54
C LEU A 346 3.33 28.07 -8.51
N ASP A 347 3.16 29.39 -8.48
CA ASP A 347 3.86 30.29 -7.55
C ASP A 347 2.91 30.87 -6.49
N ASP A 348 1.65 31.11 -6.84
CA ASP A 348 0.63 31.69 -5.98
C ASP A 348 -0.04 30.61 -5.12
N PRO A 349 0.02 30.71 -3.77
CA PRO A 349 -0.58 29.73 -2.87
C PRO A 349 -2.06 29.47 -3.15
N SER A 350 -2.84 30.49 -3.53
CA SER A 350 -4.27 30.33 -3.84
C SER A 350 -4.56 29.37 -5.00
N LYS A 351 -3.55 28.97 -5.77
CA LYS A 351 -3.67 28.06 -6.91
C LYS A 351 -2.98 26.72 -6.69
N PHE A 352 -2.39 26.49 -5.52
CA PHE A 352 -1.63 25.28 -5.26
C PHE A 352 -2.50 24.03 -5.33
N THR A 353 -1.93 22.99 -5.93
CA THR A 353 -2.39 21.62 -5.72
C THR A 353 -1.97 21.16 -4.32
N LEU A 354 -2.54 20.06 -3.87
CA LEU A 354 -2.41 19.50 -2.53
C LEU A 354 -0.98 19.06 -2.28
N THR A 355 -0.37 18.38 -3.24
CA THR A 355 1.06 17.99 -3.20
C THR A 355 1.97 19.21 -3.09
N ARG A 356 1.67 20.29 -3.83
CA ARG A 356 2.42 21.54 -3.78
C ARG A 356 2.22 22.30 -2.46
N GLY A 357 1.00 22.30 -1.93
CA GLY A 357 0.64 22.89 -0.64
C GLY A 357 1.30 22.15 0.52
N ILE A 358 1.29 20.82 0.51
CA ILE A 358 2.02 19.99 1.50
C ILE A 358 3.52 20.29 1.44
N ALA A 359 4.10 20.43 0.25
CA ALA A 359 5.51 20.77 0.13
C ALA A 359 5.84 22.15 0.70
N SER A 360 4.94 23.13 0.65
CA SER A 360 5.15 24.43 1.34
C SER A 360 5.11 24.33 2.87
N LEU A 361 4.51 23.26 3.43
CA LEU A 361 4.57 22.98 4.87
C LEU A 361 5.92 22.41 5.31
N ASN A 362 6.78 21.99 4.37
CA ASN A 362 8.12 21.52 4.69
C ASN A 362 9.09 22.70 4.88
N SER A 363 8.77 23.59 5.82
CA SER A 363 9.60 24.72 6.21
C SER A 363 10.05 24.58 7.66
N SER A 364 11.15 25.23 8.04
CA SER A 364 11.65 25.23 9.42
C SER A 364 10.69 25.91 10.40
N GLU A 365 9.76 26.72 9.89
CA GLU A 365 8.80 27.50 10.68
C GLU A 365 7.50 26.73 10.91
N VAL A 366 7.19 25.76 10.04
CA VAL A 366 5.97 24.96 10.14
C VAL A 366 6.26 23.71 10.97
N PRO A 367 5.46 23.45 12.02
CA PRO A 367 5.61 22.24 12.80
C PRO A 367 5.39 20.97 11.98
N ARG A 368 6.12 19.90 12.32
CA ARG A 368 6.11 18.65 11.54
C ARG A 368 4.77 17.94 11.58
N GLN A 369 3.98 18.12 12.63
CA GLN A 369 2.65 17.51 12.73
C GLN A 369 1.70 18.00 11.64
N HIS A 370 1.80 19.26 11.17
CA HIS A 370 0.98 19.78 10.08
C HIS A 370 1.33 19.13 8.75
N LEU A 371 2.62 18.95 8.46
CA LEU A 371 3.07 18.23 7.27
C LEU A 371 2.53 16.79 7.25
N MET A 372 2.59 16.10 8.39
CA MET A 372 2.08 14.73 8.51
C MET A 372 0.55 14.67 8.42
N ALA A 373 -0.17 15.60 9.05
CA ALA A 373 -1.62 15.70 8.92
C ALA A 373 -2.04 15.95 7.46
N GLY A 374 -1.32 16.82 6.75
CA GLY A 374 -1.52 17.04 5.32
C GLY A 374 -1.30 15.78 4.48
N ALA A 375 -0.26 14.98 4.80
CA ALA A 375 0.00 13.70 4.14
C ALA A 375 -1.11 12.66 4.41
N VAL A 376 -1.65 12.61 5.63
CA VAL A 376 -2.83 11.77 5.95
C VAL A 376 -4.03 12.18 5.11
N ILE A 377 -4.37 13.48 5.09
CA ILE A 377 -5.49 14.00 4.29
C ILE A 377 -5.31 13.66 2.81
N ALA A 378 -4.11 13.80 2.26
CA ALA A 378 -3.84 13.48 0.86
C ALA A 378 -4.00 12.00 0.51
N THR A 379 -3.81 11.10 1.47
CA THR A 379 -3.94 9.65 1.26
C THR A 379 -5.41 9.21 1.23
N VAL A 380 -6.28 9.85 2.01
CA VAL A 380 -7.67 9.41 2.21
C VAL A 380 -8.49 9.36 0.91
N PRO A 381 -8.49 10.39 0.03
CA PRO A 381 -9.28 10.35 -1.21
C PRO A 381 -8.86 9.23 -2.16
N VAL A 382 -7.56 8.93 -2.24
CA VAL A 382 -7.05 7.84 -3.08
C VAL A 382 -7.53 6.49 -2.56
N MET A 383 -7.46 6.27 -1.23
CA MET A 383 -7.98 5.04 -0.62
C MET A 383 -9.50 4.90 -0.82
N ALA A 384 -10.25 5.97 -0.61
CA ALA A 384 -11.71 5.96 -0.79
C ALA A 384 -12.10 5.64 -2.25
N LEU A 385 -11.41 6.22 -3.23
CA LEU A 385 -11.63 5.92 -4.64
C LEU A 385 -11.23 4.48 -4.99
N PHE A 386 -10.10 4.00 -4.49
CA PHE A 386 -9.67 2.61 -4.70
C PHE A 386 -10.72 1.62 -4.17
N LEU A 387 -11.13 1.75 -2.91
CA LEU A 387 -12.15 0.87 -2.30
C LEU A 387 -13.50 0.97 -3.01
N GLY A 388 -13.89 2.17 -3.44
CA GLY A 388 -15.12 2.38 -4.20
C GLY A 388 -15.10 1.75 -5.61
N LEU A 389 -13.93 1.70 -6.25
CA LEU A 389 -13.74 1.17 -7.60
C LEU A 389 -13.36 -0.31 -7.64
N GLU A 390 -12.84 -0.87 -6.56
CA GLU A 390 -12.42 -2.28 -6.44
C GLU A 390 -13.51 -3.25 -6.92
N LYS A 391 -14.78 -2.97 -6.59
CA LYS A 391 -15.94 -3.78 -7.01
C LYS A 391 -16.11 -3.89 -8.53
N PHE A 392 -15.61 -2.93 -9.29
CA PHE A 392 -15.66 -2.94 -10.76
C PHE A 392 -14.48 -3.72 -11.35
N MET A 393 -13.35 -3.79 -10.65
CA MET A 393 -12.13 -4.47 -11.11
C MET A 393 -12.23 -6.00 -10.99
N THR A 394 -13.04 -6.51 -10.06
CA THR A 394 -13.15 -7.95 -9.77
C THR A 394 -14.19 -8.69 -10.62
N ARG A 395 -15.03 -7.99 -11.40
CA ARG A 395 -16.06 -8.61 -12.25
C ARG A 395 -15.52 -8.86 -13.67
N GLY A 396 -15.22 -10.11 -13.97
CA GLY A 396 -14.91 -10.55 -15.35
C GLY A 396 -16.17 -10.57 -16.22
N LEU A 397 -16.56 -9.44 -16.80
CA LEU A 397 -17.73 -9.29 -17.67
C LEU A 397 -17.66 -10.08 -18.99
N THR A 398 -16.49 -10.63 -19.34
CA THR A 398 -16.25 -11.40 -20.57
C THR A 398 -16.41 -12.91 -20.39
N ALA A 399 -16.63 -13.40 -19.15
CA ALA A 399 -16.84 -14.81 -18.91
C ALA A 399 -18.21 -15.25 -19.48
N GLY A 400 -18.19 -16.03 -20.57
CA GLY A 400 -19.39 -16.61 -21.19
C GLY A 400 -19.94 -15.89 -22.42
N SER A 401 -19.31 -14.82 -22.91
CA SER A 401 -19.75 -14.10 -24.11
C SER A 401 -19.41 -14.81 -25.42
N VAL A 402 -18.47 -15.77 -25.39
CA VAL A 402 -18.13 -16.64 -26.51
C VAL A 402 -18.11 -18.08 -26.01
N LYS A 403 -18.75 -19.00 -26.74
CA LYS A 403 -18.55 -20.43 -26.53
C LYS A 403 -17.15 -20.78 -27.05
N GLY A 404 -16.21 -21.00 -26.14
CA GLY A 404 -14.85 -21.47 -26.40
C GLY A 404 -14.54 -22.67 -25.52
#